data_AF-D1YIC1-F1
#
_entry.id   AF-D1YIC1-F1
#
_cell.length_a   1.000
_cell.length_b   1.000
_cell.length_c   1.000
_cell.angle_alpha   90.00
_cell.angle_beta   90.00
_cell.angle_gamma   90.00
#
_symmetry.space_group_name_H-M   'P 1'
#
loop_
_entity.id
_entity.type
_entity.pdbx_description
1 polymer ?
#
loop_
_entity_poly.entity_id
_entity_poly.type
_entity_poly.pdbx_seq_one_letter_code
_entity_poly.pdbx_strand_id
1 'polypeptide(L)'
;MVKKIEPWFGFTEDKVFGMVMENKEFCKYLLEIIIPDLKIKKIDWLDKQVEINNLKRKNEAKEVRLDVLVTDHEGRVFNIEMQTPDQDDIGRRMRYYLSRLDLRYTLNKGNTYRNLKDAYIIFLCNFKPKKDDKFYESYHTYSDQDR
;
A
#
# COMPACT_ATOMS: atom_id res chain seq x y z
N MET A 1 -11.09 12.18 -42.22
CA MET A 1 -10.06 11.71 -41.26
C MET A 1 -10.72 11.56 -39.90
N VAL A 2 -10.83 10.34 -39.39
CA VAL A 2 -11.35 10.10 -38.03
C VAL A 2 -10.22 10.43 -37.05
N LYS A 3 -10.41 11.42 -36.18
CA LYS A 3 -9.47 11.71 -35.09
C LYS A 3 -9.38 10.45 -34.21
N LYS A 4 -8.23 9.81 -34.19
CA LYS A 4 -7.89 8.80 -33.19
C LYS A 4 -7.86 9.52 -31.84
N ILE A 5 -8.85 9.28 -30.99
CA ILE A 5 -8.79 9.73 -29.60
C ILE A 5 -7.80 8.80 -28.92
N GLU A 6 -6.63 9.31 -28.55
CA GLU A 6 -5.75 8.56 -27.67
C GLU A 6 -6.43 8.47 -26.30
N PRO A 7 -6.60 7.25 -25.74
CA PRO A 7 -7.18 7.11 -24.41
C PRO A 7 -6.25 7.79 -23.40
N TRP A 8 -6.80 8.73 -22.61
CA TRP A 8 -6.11 9.29 -21.47
C TRP A 8 -6.15 8.28 -20.32
N PHE A 9 -4.98 7.91 -19.82
CA PHE A 9 -4.86 7.05 -18.65
C PHE A 9 -4.53 7.91 -17.43
N GLY A 10 -5.48 7.97 -16.48
CA GLY A 10 -5.30 8.68 -15.23
C GLY A 10 -4.39 7.95 -14.24
N PHE A 11 -4.02 8.62 -13.16
CA PHE A 11 -3.18 8.08 -12.08
C PHE A 11 -3.72 6.79 -11.46
N THR A 12 -5.03 6.56 -11.50
CA THR A 12 -5.67 5.36 -10.93
C THR A 12 -5.55 4.11 -11.80
N GLU A 13 -4.97 4.22 -13.00
CA GLU A 13 -4.68 3.06 -13.85
C GLU A 13 -3.43 2.35 -13.32
N ASP A 14 -3.46 1.02 -13.22
CA ASP A 14 -2.45 0.20 -12.53
C ASP A 14 -1.02 0.42 -13.06
N LYS A 15 -0.84 0.50 -14.39
CA LYS A 15 0.49 0.72 -14.98
C LYS A 15 0.96 2.14 -14.74
N VAL A 16 0.08 3.14 -14.89
CA VAL A 16 0.41 4.55 -14.62
C VAL A 16 0.78 4.74 -13.15
N PHE A 17 -0.04 4.18 -12.24
CA PHE A 17 0.22 4.19 -10.80
C PHE A 17 1.59 3.60 -10.50
N GLY A 18 1.86 2.39 -10.99
CA GLY A 18 3.15 1.75 -10.83
C GLY A 18 4.31 2.57 -11.40
N MET A 19 4.18 3.16 -12.58
CA MET A 19 5.24 4.00 -13.16
C MET A 19 5.53 5.25 -12.31
N VAL A 20 4.50 5.93 -11.83
CA VAL A 20 4.66 7.12 -10.97
C VAL A 20 5.29 6.74 -9.63
N MET A 21 4.82 5.67 -9.00
CA MET A 21 5.29 5.21 -7.69
C MET A 21 6.72 4.67 -7.71
N GLU A 22 7.28 4.31 -8.88
CA GLU A 22 8.68 3.91 -9.02
C GLU A 22 9.66 5.03 -8.64
N ASN A 23 9.21 6.29 -8.74
CA ASN A 23 9.97 7.41 -8.23
C ASN A 23 9.95 7.43 -6.70
N LYS A 24 11.07 7.02 -6.10
CA LYS A 24 11.26 6.97 -4.65
C LYS A 24 10.99 8.30 -3.94
N GLU A 25 11.33 9.44 -4.54
CA GLU A 25 11.08 10.76 -3.95
C GLU A 25 9.59 11.10 -3.94
N PHE A 26 8.89 10.77 -5.03
CA PHE A 26 7.43 10.91 -5.07
C PHE A 26 6.77 10.00 -4.02
N CYS A 27 7.18 8.74 -3.94
CA CYS A 27 6.65 7.80 -2.97
C CYS A 27 6.90 8.26 -1.53
N LYS A 28 8.10 8.76 -1.23
CA LYS A 28 8.43 9.38 0.07
C LYS A 28 7.47 10.53 0.37
N TYR A 29 7.34 11.47 -0.56
CA TYR A 29 6.48 12.64 -0.39
C TYR A 29 5.02 12.27 -0.13
N LEU A 30 4.51 11.27 -0.86
CA LEU A 30 3.17 10.73 -0.65
C LEU A 30 3.00 10.14 0.75
N LEU A 31 3.95 9.33 1.22
CA LEU A 31 3.91 8.74 2.56
C LEU A 31 3.91 9.82 3.65
N GLU A 32 4.73 10.87 3.49
CA GLU A 32 4.77 12.01 4.41
C GLU A 32 3.48 12.86 4.35
N ILE A 33 2.72 12.84 3.25
CA ILE A 33 1.39 13.49 3.19
C ILE A 33 0.37 12.67 3.99
N ILE A 34 0.36 11.36 3.77
CA ILE A 34 -0.64 10.47 4.39
C ILE A 34 -0.39 10.35 5.89
N ILE A 35 0.88 10.34 6.31
CA ILE A 35 1.30 10.22 7.71
C ILE A 35 2.30 11.35 8.03
N PRO A 36 1.83 12.56 8.37
CA PRO A 36 2.70 13.74 8.55
C PRO A 36 3.75 13.61 9.64
N ASP A 37 3.46 12.83 10.69
CA ASP A 37 4.42 12.57 11.77
C ASP A 37 5.57 11.64 11.34
N LEU A 38 5.48 11.03 10.16
CA LEU A 38 6.47 10.10 9.65
C LEU A 38 7.67 10.84 9.08
N LYS A 39 8.80 10.76 9.78
CA LYS A 39 10.05 11.41 9.36
C LYS A 39 10.88 10.48 8.48
N ILE A 40 10.59 10.40 7.18
CA ILE A 40 11.36 9.58 6.25
C ILE A 40 12.60 10.36 5.78
N LYS A 41 13.81 9.83 5.98
CA LYS A 41 15.02 10.43 5.38
C LYS A 41 15.24 9.94 3.95
N LYS A 42 15.00 8.66 3.70
CA LYS A 42 15.13 8.02 2.38
C LYS A 42 14.31 6.75 2.30
N ILE A 43 14.00 6.35 1.06
CA ILE A 43 13.47 5.04 0.71
C ILE A 43 14.62 4.10 0.34
N ASP A 44 14.87 3.13 1.22
CA ASP A 44 15.94 2.15 1.02
C ASP A 44 15.56 1.16 -0.06
N TRP A 45 14.32 0.65 -0.02
CA TRP A 45 13.82 -0.32 -0.97
C TRP A 45 12.45 0.07 -1.51
N LEU A 46 12.22 -0.16 -2.80
CA LEU A 46 10.92 -0.02 -3.44
C LEU A 46 10.82 -1.08 -4.53
N ASP A 47 9.70 -1.79 -4.56
CA ASP A 47 9.38 -2.77 -5.59
C ASP A 47 7.89 -2.70 -5.92
N LYS A 48 7.51 -3.16 -7.13
CA LYS A 48 6.15 -3.07 -7.65
C LYS A 48 5.64 -4.43 -8.04
N GLN A 49 4.33 -4.64 -7.94
CA GLN A 49 3.67 -5.89 -8.36
C GLN A 49 4.28 -7.12 -7.65
N VAL A 50 4.55 -6.99 -6.34
CA VAL A 50 5.27 -7.99 -5.54
C VAL A 50 4.34 -9.13 -5.14
N GLU A 51 4.65 -10.35 -5.56
CA GLU A 51 3.87 -11.53 -5.20
C GLU A 51 4.32 -12.15 -3.87
N ILE A 52 3.38 -12.28 -2.93
CA ILE A 52 3.55 -13.01 -1.68
C ILE A 52 2.83 -14.35 -1.77
N ASN A 53 3.49 -15.33 -2.38
CA ASN A 53 2.94 -16.66 -2.60
C ASN A 53 3.51 -17.66 -1.59
N ASN A 54 2.67 -18.55 -1.09
CA ASN A 54 3.12 -19.70 -0.32
C ASN A 54 3.15 -20.92 -1.24
N LEU A 55 4.33 -21.28 -1.75
CA LEU A 55 4.51 -22.40 -2.68
C LEU A 55 3.96 -23.73 -2.14
N LYS A 56 3.96 -23.94 -0.81
CA LYS A 56 3.43 -25.15 -0.18
C LYS A 56 1.90 -25.18 -0.10
N ARG A 57 1.24 -24.03 -0.17
CA ARG A 57 -0.21 -23.87 -0.08
C ARG A 57 -0.80 -23.19 -1.32
N LYS A 58 -0.12 -23.30 -2.45
CA LYS A 58 -0.46 -22.58 -3.69
C LYS A 58 -1.92 -22.82 -4.11
N ASN A 59 -2.44 -24.02 -3.87
CA ASN A 59 -3.82 -24.40 -4.21
C ASN A 59 -4.81 -24.27 -3.04
N GLU A 60 -4.36 -23.84 -1.87
CA GLU A 60 -5.17 -23.83 -0.63
C GLU A 60 -5.41 -22.43 -0.06
N ALA A 61 -4.61 -21.45 -0.46
CA ALA A 61 -4.65 -20.12 0.12
C ALA A 61 -4.65 -19.04 -0.97
N LYS A 62 -5.41 -17.97 -0.74
CA LYS A 62 -5.44 -16.80 -1.62
C LYS A 62 -4.04 -16.16 -1.71
N GLU A 63 -3.52 -16.05 -2.92
CA GLU A 63 -2.28 -15.32 -3.21
C GLU A 63 -2.50 -13.81 -3.09
N VAL A 64 -1.41 -13.09 -2.83
CA VAL A 64 -1.41 -11.63 -2.70
C VAL A 64 -0.39 -11.08 -3.66
N ARG A 65 -0.78 -10.10 -4.47
CA ARG A 65 0.12 -9.27 -5.24
C ARG A 65 -0.02 -7.85 -4.74
N LEU A 66 1.08 -7.29 -4.25
CA LEU A 66 1.16 -5.94 -3.74
C LEU A 66 1.46 -4.99 -4.89
N ASP A 67 0.72 -3.89 -5.01
CA ASP A 67 0.97 -2.92 -6.08
C ASP A 67 2.33 -2.25 -5.91
N VAL A 68 2.62 -1.74 -4.69
CA VAL A 68 3.89 -1.10 -4.33
C VAL A 68 4.30 -1.48 -2.92
N LEU A 69 5.49 -2.08 -2.78
CA LEU A 69 6.12 -2.42 -1.52
C LEU A 69 7.31 -1.50 -1.27
N VAL A 70 7.35 -0.85 -0.11
CA VAL A 70 8.35 0.15 0.23
C VAL A 70 8.98 -0.18 1.58
N THR A 71 10.28 0.09 1.73
CA THR A 71 10.97 0.08 3.01
C THR A 71 11.75 1.38 3.20
N ASP A 72 11.52 2.05 4.32
CA ASP A 72 12.23 3.28 4.68
C ASP A 72 13.56 2.99 5.39
N HIS A 73 14.32 4.05 5.64
CA HIS A 73 15.59 4.02 6.36
C HIS A 73 15.54 3.53 7.83
N GLU A 74 14.37 3.49 8.46
CA GLU A 74 14.18 2.95 9.82
C GLU A 74 13.70 1.49 9.78
N GLY A 75 13.57 0.91 8.57
CA GLY A 75 13.14 -0.45 8.36
C GLY A 75 11.62 -0.63 8.40
N ARG A 76 10.83 0.45 8.43
CA ARG A 76 9.37 0.38 8.36
C ARG A 76 8.96 -0.12 6.97
N VAL A 77 7.90 -0.91 6.92
CA VAL A 77 7.41 -1.52 5.67
C VAL A 77 6.05 -0.93 5.31
N PHE A 78 5.88 -0.51 4.06
CA PHE A 78 4.64 0.07 3.56
C PHE A 78 4.15 -0.73 2.36
N ASN A 79 2.88 -1.12 2.39
CA ASN A 79 2.16 -1.57 1.23
C ASN A 79 1.21 -0.46 0.76
N ILE A 80 1.36 0.02 -0.47
CA ILE A 80 0.53 1.07 -1.05
C ILE A 80 -0.23 0.49 -2.24
N GLU A 81 -1.57 0.52 -2.16
CA GLU A 81 -2.49 -0.12 -3.11
C GLU A 81 -3.38 0.92 -3.76
N MET A 82 -3.60 0.81 -5.07
CA MET A 82 -4.58 1.61 -5.80
C MET A 82 -5.89 0.82 -5.95
N GLN A 83 -6.97 1.30 -5.33
CA GLN A 83 -8.26 0.62 -5.35
C GLN A 83 -9.30 1.48 -6.04
N THR A 84 -9.73 1.06 -7.23
CA THR A 84 -10.74 1.76 -8.03
C THR A 84 -12.17 1.21 -7.86
N PRO A 85 -12.41 -0.12 -7.76
CA PRO A 85 -13.75 -0.61 -7.47
C PRO A 85 -13.99 -0.73 -5.96
N ASP A 86 -15.17 -0.31 -5.50
CA ASP A 86 -15.66 -0.66 -4.17
C ASP A 86 -16.23 -2.09 -4.19
N GLN A 87 -15.48 -3.02 -3.63
CA GLN A 87 -15.86 -4.45 -3.52
C GLN A 87 -16.54 -4.79 -2.19
N ASP A 88 -16.80 -3.80 -1.32
CA ASP A 88 -17.43 -3.99 0.01
C ASP A 88 -16.65 -4.95 0.94
N ASP A 89 -15.34 -5.14 0.68
CA ASP A 89 -14.47 -6.04 1.44
C ASP A 89 -13.13 -5.42 1.85
N ILE A 90 -12.95 -4.12 1.65
CA ILE A 90 -11.65 -3.44 1.75
C ILE A 90 -10.97 -3.66 3.12
N GLY A 91 -11.72 -3.59 4.22
CA GLY A 91 -11.17 -3.80 5.56
C GLY A 91 -10.71 -5.24 5.80
N ARG A 92 -11.42 -6.23 5.22
CA ARG A 92 -11.00 -7.65 5.26
C ARG A 92 -9.76 -7.86 4.40
N ARG A 93 -9.70 -7.23 3.22
CA ARG A 93 -8.54 -7.26 2.32
C ARG A 93 -7.31 -6.63 2.98
N MET A 94 -7.44 -5.44 3.58
CA MET A 94 -6.37 -4.75 4.29
C MET A 94 -5.78 -5.64 5.39
N ARG A 95 -6.63 -6.23 6.24
CA ARG A 95 -6.19 -7.15 7.30
C ARG A 95 -5.44 -8.36 6.74
N TYR A 96 -5.96 -8.95 5.68
CA TYR A 96 -5.34 -10.11 5.04
C TYR A 96 -3.97 -9.76 4.48
N TYR A 97 -3.85 -8.64 3.77
CA TYR A 97 -2.61 -8.20 3.14
C TYR A 97 -1.56 -7.82 4.20
N LEU A 98 -1.96 -7.10 5.25
CA LEU A 98 -1.07 -6.77 6.36
C LEU A 98 -0.53 -8.03 7.06
N SER A 99 -1.38 -9.03 7.31
CA SER A 99 -0.94 -10.31 7.87
C SER A 99 0.07 -11.05 6.97
N ARG A 100 -0.07 -10.96 5.65
CA ARG A 100 0.88 -11.55 4.69
C ARG A 100 2.18 -10.77 4.64
N LEU A 101 2.10 -9.44 4.72
CA LEU A 101 3.24 -8.55 4.80
C LEU A 101 4.07 -8.88 6.06
N ASP A 102 3.41 -9.02 7.21
CA ASP A 102 4.06 -9.37 8.47
C ASP A 102 4.82 -10.70 8.38
N LEU A 103 4.13 -11.73 7.89
CA LEU A 103 4.71 -13.06 7.74
C LEU A 103 5.95 -13.08 6.84
N ARG A 104 5.99 -12.21 5.81
CA ARG A 104 7.04 -12.26 4.79
C ARG A 104 8.19 -11.29 5.05
N TYR A 105 7.94 -10.11 5.61
CA TYR A 105 8.90 -9.00 5.62
C TYR A 105 9.23 -8.45 7.02
N THR A 106 8.42 -8.75 8.03
CA THR A 106 8.55 -8.10 9.35
C THR A 106 9.15 -9.03 10.40
N LEU A 107 8.65 -10.26 10.54
CA LEU A 107 9.09 -11.18 11.60
C LEU A 107 9.70 -12.47 11.06
N ASN A 108 10.97 -12.70 11.40
CA ASN A 108 11.66 -13.95 11.09
C ASN A 108 11.32 -15.06 12.08
N LYS A 109 11.35 -16.31 11.61
CA LYS A 109 11.16 -17.50 12.46
C LYS A 109 12.19 -17.51 13.61
N GLY A 110 11.69 -17.70 14.83
CA GLY A 110 12.51 -17.76 16.05
C GLY A 110 12.61 -16.44 16.81
N ASN A 111 12.20 -15.32 16.20
CA ASN A 111 12.13 -14.03 16.89
C ASN A 111 10.84 -13.89 17.70
N THR A 112 10.88 -13.02 18.71
CA THR A 112 9.70 -12.66 19.50
C THR A 112 8.88 -11.59 18.80
N TYR A 113 7.59 -11.47 19.13
CA TYR A 113 6.73 -10.41 18.57
C TYR A 113 7.19 -8.99 18.89
N ARG A 114 8.10 -8.79 19.87
CA ARG A 114 8.73 -7.48 20.12
C ARG A 114 9.65 -7.02 18.98
N ASN A 115 10.00 -7.93 18.07
CA ASN A 115 10.83 -7.65 16.91
C ASN A 115 10.01 -7.41 15.63
N LEU A 116 8.68 -7.33 15.72
CA LEU A 116 7.84 -6.90 14.60
C LEU A 116 8.27 -5.50 14.16
N LYS A 117 8.53 -5.36 12.86
CA LYS A 117 8.74 -4.04 12.26
C LYS A 117 7.40 -3.31 12.18
N ASP A 118 7.43 -1.99 12.23
CA ASP A 118 6.25 -1.20 11.91
C ASP A 118 5.84 -1.47 10.45
N ALA A 119 4.58 -1.83 10.26
CA ALA A 119 4.02 -2.21 8.98
C ALA A 119 2.73 -1.43 8.72
N TYR A 120 2.66 -0.83 7.54
CA TYR A 120 1.55 0.03 7.12
C TYR A 120 0.91 -0.54 5.86
N ILE A 121 -0.41 -0.46 5.79
CA ILE A 121 -1.16 -0.74 4.58
C ILE A 121 -2.03 0.46 4.23
N ILE A 122 -1.84 0.98 3.03
CA ILE A 122 -2.42 2.23 2.56
C ILE A 122 -3.18 1.94 1.27
N PHE A 123 -4.50 2.09 1.31
CA PHE A 123 -5.35 1.97 0.13
C PHE A 123 -5.73 3.37 -0.35
N LEU A 124 -5.30 3.73 -1.56
CA LEU A 124 -5.74 4.94 -2.25
C LEU A 124 -7.03 4.62 -3.01
N CYS A 125 -8.14 5.15 -2.52
CA CYS A 125 -9.47 4.90 -3.08
C CYS A 125 -10.01 6.16 -3.76
N ASN A 126 -10.59 6.00 -4.95
CA ASN A 126 -11.36 7.07 -5.61
C ASN A 126 -12.86 7.03 -5.26
N PHE A 127 -13.22 6.24 -4.24
CA PHE A 127 -14.55 6.09 -3.69
C PHE A 127 -14.49 6.19 -2.17
N LYS A 128 -15.64 6.46 -1.56
CA LYS A 128 -15.81 6.31 -0.12
C LYS A 128 -16.19 4.86 0.17
N PRO A 129 -15.40 4.09 0.95
CA PRO A 129 -15.77 2.73 1.30
C PRO A 129 -17.13 2.68 1.98
N LYS A 130 -17.92 1.65 1.67
CA LYS A 130 -19.15 1.37 2.42
C LYS A 130 -18.84 1.09 3.89
N LYS A 131 -19.69 1.63 4.77
CA LYS A 131 -19.62 1.37 6.20
C LYS A 131 -20.09 -0.04 6.49
N ASP A 132 -19.22 -0.87 7.06
CA ASP A 132 -19.63 -2.04 7.87
C ASP A 132 -19.56 -1.65 9.36
N ASP A 133 -20.24 -2.41 10.23
CA ASP A 133 -20.32 -2.15 11.68
C ASP A 133 -18.99 -2.30 12.44
N LYS A 134 -17.86 -2.53 11.75
CA LYS A 134 -16.53 -2.85 12.31
C LYS A 134 -15.44 -1.86 11.90
N PHE A 135 -15.77 -0.78 11.19
CA PHE A 135 -14.82 0.30 10.90
C PHE A 135 -14.83 1.36 12.01
N TYR A 136 -13.67 1.57 12.64
CA TYR A 136 -13.40 2.78 13.41
C TYR A 136 -12.85 3.84 12.43
N GLU A 137 -13.54 4.98 12.32
CA GLU A 137 -13.13 6.10 11.46
C GLU A 137 -12.53 7.22 12.33
N SER A 138 -11.32 7.68 12.00
CA SER A 138 -10.79 8.96 12.46
C SER A 138 -10.51 9.85 11.26
N TYR A 139 -10.88 11.14 11.37
CA TYR A 139 -10.60 12.13 10.34
C TYR A 139 -9.46 13.02 10.82
N HIS A 140 -8.41 13.09 10.02
CA HIS A 140 -7.28 13.99 10.24
C HIS A 140 -7.20 14.92 9.02
N THR A 141 -7.22 16.23 9.25
CA THR A 141 -7.07 17.23 8.19
C THR A 141 -5.71 17.87 8.36
N TYR A 142 -4.91 17.83 7.30
CA TYR A 142 -3.58 18.42 7.25
C TYR A 142 -3.52 19.38 6.07
N SER A 143 -3.00 20.59 6.31
CA SER A 143 -2.74 21.62 5.32
C SER A 143 -1.25 21.62 4.96
N ASP A 144 -0.90 21.95 3.73
CA ASP A 144 0.51 22.20 3.37
C ASP A 144 1.12 23.36 4.18
N GLN A 145 0.27 24.21 4.81
CA GLN A 145 0.69 25.25 5.75
C GLN A 145 1.10 24.72 7.13
N ASP A 146 0.73 23.47 7.46
CA ASP A 146 1.08 22.83 8.74
C ASP A 146 2.50 22.23 8.71
N ARG A 147 3.28 22.48 7.63
CA ARG A 147 4.63 21.96 7.38
C ARG A 147 5.71 23.02 7.43
#